data_AF-A0A444RJ19-F1
#
_entry.id   AF-A0A444RJ19-F1
#
_cell.length_a   1.000
_cell.length_b   1.000
_cell.length_c   1.000
_cell.angle_alpha   90.00
_cell.angle_beta   90.00
_cell.angle_gamma   90.00
#
_symmetry.space_group_name_H-M   'P 1'
#
loop_
_entity.id
_entity.type
_entity.pdbx_description
1 polymer ?
#
loop_
_entity_poly.entity_id
_entity_poly.type
_entity_poly.pdbx_seq_one_letter_code
_entity_poly.pdbx_strand_id
1 'polypeptide(L)'
;MLPIPVPTEPWRFAGGRVWLDDIVAKGQDDTLQYLEGCASSPIDDSRKVNDKTEAYRKYARRLWDTFCKTVLSKAGPGVTADPEAIAVDLCHNRASAEDKFRAFLRHYVKTSVQLRPSLGPEEYEWVRDVDSAITVTEFWKALVREFDCGFLQTKRRQEPEKASLYSLKFCDTSQGAGSVWKVSKWIREDLAEELGLSRGQMFRKQEVTGEDVLAILSVLWARPDVVTCQPTERLTSHAMILLASMGAFRLGALSRIQYHQVELAIVADPVNKSTRLVGTVTIVHNKVDKNALKRSQDDRISFSVAFAPCPIVCVLSLIVAKAIKDDAFDVGFESLDALLSRPTLGGLAYLPIRWKNDILETPIFELPYHRLWEIWRSCTWALGCRDPPRPYAMRVGGAGRLDGVLTPAVRNFVVDNSSEVFEKSYLPNHFRGQLATFAFGALAGDYEPLFRQLCNAFLKVDANAPMTVTPEEKATFEQRHDLRTISARLADDGEGEPPGWRDELHSRASYIRKSLAKQLKVQKRTLYFENMDRQRALGTRCAPFPTKRQTPAIQDESYPTCVQPH
;
A
#
# COMPACT_ATOMS: atom_id res chain seq x y z
N MET A 1 -41.90 -31.28 28.46
CA MET A 1 -40.48 -30.98 28.72
C MET A 1 -40.22 -31.26 30.18
N LEU A 2 -39.46 -32.31 30.48
CA LEU A 2 -39.07 -32.62 31.86
C LEU A 2 -37.99 -31.62 32.31
N PRO A 3 -38.02 -31.14 33.56
CA PRO A 3 -37.00 -30.24 34.08
C PRO A 3 -35.66 -30.98 34.19
N ILE A 4 -34.60 -30.33 33.70
CA ILE A 4 -33.23 -30.81 33.83
C ILE A 4 -32.90 -30.87 35.34
N PRO A 5 -32.46 -32.01 35.89
CA PRO A 5 -32.13 -32.08 37.31
C PRO A 5 -30.87 -31.23 37.55
N VAL A 6 -30.99 -30.24 38.45
CA VAL A 6 -29.80 -29.59 39.01
C VAL A 6 -29.14 -30.61 39.93
N PRO A 7 -27.84 -30.94 39.74
CA PRO A 7 -27.16 -31.86 40.64
C PRO A 7 -27.15 -31.27 42.06
N THR A 8 -27.66 -32.02 43.03
CA THR A 8 -27.62 -31.67 44.46
C THR A 8 -26.26 -31.96 45.10
N GLU A 9 -25.28 -32.45 44.33
CA GLU A 9 -23.93 -32.75 44.82
C GLU A 9 -22.88 -31.75 44.29
N PRO A 10 -21.93 -31.33 45.15
CA PRO A 10 -20.86 -30.39 44.78
C PRO A 10 -19.84 -31.02 43.81
N TRP A 11 -19.36 -30.19 42.87
CA TRP A 11 -18.35 -30.55 41.88
C TRP A 11 -17.05 -31.01 42.56
N ARG A 12 -16.61 -32.25 42.32
CA ARG A 12 -15.32 -32.76 42.80
C ARG A 12 -14.21 -32.46 41.80
N PHE A 13 -13.31 -31.55 42.14
CA PHE A 13 -11.97 -31.49 41.54
C PHE A 13 -10.98 -32.32 42.37
N ALA A 14 -9.94 -32.86 41.72
CA ALA A 14 -8.86 -33.60 42.38
C ALA A 14 -8.09 -32.67 43.33
N GLY A 15 -8.53 -32.58 44.59
CA GLY A 15 -7.92 -31.71 45.61
C GLY A 15 -8.78 -31.34 46.81
N GLY A 16 -10.10 -31.59 46.80
CA GLY A 16 -10.97 -31.34 47.96
C GLY A 16 -12.37 -30.88 47.57
N ARG A 17 -13.32 -30.99 48.51
CA ARG A 17 -14.68 -30.45 48.37
C ARG A 17 -14.61 -28.93 48.50
N VAL A 18 -14.95 -28.21 47.45
CA VAL A 18 -15.17 -26.76 47.51
C VAL A 18 -16.65 -26.53 47.23
N TRP A 19 -17.37 -25.94 48.17
CA TRP A 19 -18.74 -25.51 47.92
C TRP A 19 -18.70 -24.32 46.97
N LEU A 20 -19.59 -24.28 45.98
CA LEU A 20 -19.70 -23.14 45.05
C LEU A 20 -19.85 -21.82 45.82
N ASP A 21 -20.57 -21.86 46.94
CA ASP A 21 -20.77 -20.72 47.85
C ASP A 21 -19.45 -20.23 48.47
N ASP A 22 -18.53 -21.14 48.83
CA ASP A 22 -17.22 -20.79 49.38
C ASP A 22 -16.29 -20.16 48.31
N ILE A 23 -16.47 -20.50 47.03
CA ILE A 23 -15.71 -19.90 45.91
C ILE A 23 -16.20 -18.48 45.64
N VAL A 24 -17.53 -18.29 45.62
CA VAL A 24 -18.14 -16.97 45.40
C VAL A 24 -17.82 -16.03 46.57
N ALA A 25 -17.85 -16.54 47.81
CA ALA A 25 -17.50 -15.77 48.99
C ALA A 25 -16.01 -15.34 49.03
N LYS A 26 -15.10 -16.15 48.47
CA LYS A 26 -13.63 -15.90 48.49
C LYS A 26 -13.13 -14.77 47.58
N GLY A 27 -14.02 -14.08 46.85
CA GLY A 27 -13.66 -12.92 46.03
C GLY A 27 -14.79 -11.91 45.92
N GLN A 28 -15.72 -11.92 46.88
CA GLN A 28 -16.94 -11.10 46.82
C GLN A 28 -16.61 -9.60 46.84
N ASP A 29 -15.73 -9.16 47.74
CA ASP A 29 -15.34 -7.74 47.85
C ASP A 29 -14.59 -7.26 46.60
N ASP A 30 -13.64 -8.06 46.09
CA ASP A 30 -12.93 -7.79 44.83
C ASP A 30 -13.90 -7.74 43.62
N THR A 31 -14.90 -8.63 43.60
CA THR A 31 -15.90 -8.67 42.53
C THR A 31 -16.83 -7.47 42.60
N LEU A 32 -17.26 -7.07 43.81
CA LEU A 32 -18.09 -5.88 44.01
C LEU A 32 -17.33 -4.60 43.63
N GLN A 33 -16.07 -4.48 44.05
CA GLN A 33 -15.19 -3.38 43.64
C GLN A 33 -14.97 -3.35 42.12
N TYR A 34 -14.81 -4.53 41.49
CA TYR A 34 -14.71 -4.63 40.02
C TYR A 34 -16.03 -4.26 39.34
N LEU A 35 -17.19 -4.64 39.88
CA LEU A 35 -18.51 -4.27 39.36
C LEU A 35 -18.77 -2.76 39.45
N GLU A 36 -18.39 -2.12 40.55
CA GLU A 36 -18.38 -0.66 40.69
C GLU A 36 -17.47 -0.02 39.63
N GLY A 37 -16.28 -0.60 39.42
CA GLY A 37 -15.37 -0.24 38.34
C GLY A 37 -15.99 -0.39 36.94
N CYS A 38 -16.72 -1.48 36.67
CA CYS A 38 -17.40 -1.71 35.39
C CYS A 38 -18.51 -0.69 35.13
N ALA A 39 -19.24 -0.28 36.16
CA ALA A 39 -20.24 0.79 36.04
C ALA A 39 -19.58 2.14 35.65
N SER A 40 -18.35 2.38 36.12
CA SER A 40 -17.56 3.57 35.79
C SER A 40 -16.84 3.51 34.43
N SER A 41 -16.65 2.31 33.86
CA SER A 41 -15.95 2.07 32.59
C SER A 41 -16.72 1.09 31.69
N PRO A 42 -17.80 1.55 31.03
CA PRO A 42 -18.62 0.69 30.18
C PRO A 42 -17.83 0.14 28.99
N ILE A 43 -18.21 -1.05 28.54
CA ILE A 43 -17.58 -1.72 27.39
C ILE A 43 -17.65 -0.79 26.16
N ASP A 44 -16.52 -0.66 25.47
CA ASP A 44 -16.42 0.04 24.20
C ASP A 44 -17.05 -0.81 23.10
N ASP A 45 -18.14 -0.33 22.49
CA ASP A 45 -18.82 -0.99 21.38
C ASP A 45 -18.19 -0.65 20.01
N SER A 46 -17.13 0.15 20.00
CA SER A 46 -16.40 0.56 18.80
C SER A 46 -15.19 -0.34 18.52
N ARG A 47 -14.92 -0.56 17.22
CA ARG A 47 -13.75 -1.32 16.80
C ARG A 47 -12.54 -0.39 16.74
N LYS A 48 -11.46 -0.74 17.46
CA LYS A 48 -10.17 -0.05 17.31
C LYS A 48 -9.67 -0.18 15.88
N VAL A 49 -9.22 0.94 15.31
CA VAL A 49 -8.64 1.01 13.97
C VAL A 49 -7.20 1.46 14.05
N ASN A 50 -6.46 1.36 12.94
CA ASN A 50 -5.11 1.91 12.90
C ASN A 50 -5.14 3.45 12.88
N ASP A 51 -4.03 4.05 13.32
CA ASP A 51 -3.88 5.49 13.53
C ASP A 51 -4.12 6.30 12.24
N LYS A 52 -3.79 5.75 11.07
CA LYS A 52 -4.03 6.42 9.77
C LYS A 52 -5.52 6.49 9.46
N THR A 53 -6.26 5.40 9.69
CA THR A 53 -7.71 5.37 9.51
C THR A 53 -8.40 6.30 10.50
N GLU A 54 -7.96 6.32 11.76
CA GLU A 54 -8.47 7.24 12.77
C GLU A 54 -8.22 8.71 12.40
N ALA A 55 -6.99 9.05 11.99
CA ALA A 55 -6.65 10.40 11.55
C ALA A 55 -7.48 10.86 10.36
N TYR A 56 -7.77 9.97 9.40
CA TYR A 56 -8.62 10.28 8.26
C TYR A 56 -10.09 10.51 8.65
N ARG A 57 -10.63 9.71 9.57
CA ARG A 57 -11.99 9.92 10.11
C ARG A 57 -12.12 11.25 10.85
N LYS A 58 -11.15 11.57 11.71
CA LYS A 58 -11.07 12.88 12.40
C LYS A 58 -10.91 14.05 11.42
N TYR A 59 -10.17 13.86 10.34
CA TYR A 59 -10.09 14.87 9.26
C TYR A 59 -11.46 15.11 8.61
N ALA A 60 -12.19 14.05 8.26
CA ALA A 60 -13.54 14.18 7.70
C ALA A 60 -14.50 14.93 8.66
N ARG A 61 -14.46 14.60 9.96
CA ARG A 61 -15.26 15.29 10.98
C ARG A 61 -14.90 16.77 11.10
N ARG A 62 -13.60 17.12 11.11
CA ARG A 62 -13.16 18.53 11.16
C ARG A 62 -13.68 19.36 9.98
N LEU A 63 -13.66 18.79 8.76
CA LEU A 63 -14.23 19.46 7.59
C LEU A 63 -15.73 19.66 7.72
N TRP A 64 -16.45 18.64 8.21
CA TRP A 64 -17.89 18.75 8.48
C TRP A 64 -18.19 19.84 9.52
N ASP A 65 -17.52 19.83 10.66
CA ASP A 65 -17.73 20.83 11.72
C ASP A 65 -17.45 22.25 11.21
N THR A 66 -16.43 22.40 10.37
CA THR A 66 -16.10 23.68 9.72
C THR A 66 -17.22 24.11 8.78
N PHE A 67 -17.74 23.20 7.94
CA PHE A 67 -18.88 23.49 7.07
C PHE A 67 -20.13 23.89 7.86
N CYS A 68 -20.46 23.19 8.94
CA CYS A 68 -21.56 23.55 9.83
C CYS A 68 -21.41 24.98 10.38
N LYS A 69 -20.22 25.29 10.92
CA LYS A 69 -19.91 26.59 11.53
C LYS A 69 -19.88 27.74 10.53
N THR A 70 -19.41 27.50 9.29
CA THR A 70 -19.11 28.59 8.35
C THR A 70 -20.17 28.76 7.26
N VAL A 71 -20.82 27.67 6.86
CA VAL A 71 -21.80 27.64 5.77
C VAL A 71 -23.21 27.47 6.32
N LEU A 72 -23.49 26.41 7.08
CA LEU A 72 -24.86 26.12 7.53
C LEU A 72 -25.40 27.13 8.55
N SER A 73 -24.55 27.69 9.41
CA SER A 73 -24.91 28.76 10.35
C SER A 73 -25.47 30.02 9.67
N LYS A 74 -25.23 30.19 8.37
CA LYS A 74 -25.73 31.31 7.56
C LYS A 74 -27.03 31.00 6.82
N ALA A 75 -27.56 29.78 6.91
CA ALA A 75 -28.70 29.31 6.12
C ALA A 75 -30.08 29.84 6.58
N GLY A 76 -30.11 30.82 7.48
CA GLY A 76 -31.32 31.50 7.96
C GLY A 76 -31.82 31.00 9.33
N PRO A 77 -32.71 31.75 9.98
CA PRO A 77 -33.28 31.38 11.27
C PRO A 77 -34.11 30.08 11.15
N GLY A 78 -33.84 29.10 12.02
CA GLY A 78 -34.54 27.81 12.06
C GLY A 78 -33.79 26.63 11.43
N VAL A 79 -32.68 26.86 10.73
CA VAL A 79 -31.80 25.77 10.26
C VAL A 79 -30.83 25.39 11.38
N THR A 80 -30.97 24.20 11.93
CA THR A 80 -29.96 23.68 12.87
C THR A 80 -28.61 23.56 12.17
N ALA A 81 -27.61 24.23 12.73
CA ALA A 81 -26.22 24.16 12.31
C ALA A 81 -25.37 23.31 13.27
N ASP A 82 -26.00 22.69 14.29
CA ASP A 82 -25.30 21.80 15.21
C ASP A 82 -24.94 20.48 14.51
N PRO A 83 -23.62 20.18 14.34
CA PRO A 83 -23.15 18.93 13.74
C PRO A 83 -23.78 17.67 14.33
N GLU A 84 -24.01 17.66 15.63
CA GLU A 84 -24.39 16.48 16.39
C GLU A 84 -25.90 16.24 16.35
N ALA A 85 -26.71 17.29 16.48
CA ALA A 85 -28.14 17.22 16.21
C ALA A 85 -28.43 16.73 14.78
N ILE A 86 -27.67 17.19 13.77
CA ILE A 86 -27.84 16.76 12.38
C ILE A 86 -27.52 15.25 12.23
N ALA A 87 -26.50 14.75 12.92
CA ALA A 87 -26.16 13.33 12.92
C ALA A 87 -27.27 12.47 13.59
N VAL A 88 -27.89 12.96 14.66
CA VAL A 88 -29.07 12.30 15.27
C VAL A 88 -30.26 12.31 14.34
N ASP A 89 -30.53 13.42 13.67
CA ASP A 89 -31.60 13.52 12.67
C ASP A 89 -31.38 12.54 11.50
N LEU A 90 -30.12 12.30 11.12
CA LEU A 90 -29.76 11.30 10.13
C LEU A 90 -30.10 9.88 10.60
N CYS A 91 -29.91 9.56 11.89
CA CYS A 91 -30.30 8.27 12.46
C CYS A 91 -31.82 8.06 12.40
N HIS A 92 -32.59 9.13 12.60
CA HIS A 92 -34.06 9.14 12.50
C HIS A 92 -34.59 9.22 11.06
N ASN A 93 -33.71 9.07 10.07
CA ASN A 93 -34.03 9.12 8.65
C ASN A 93 -34.71 10.43 8.18
N ARG A 94 -34.38 11.57 8.80
CA ARG A 94 -34.95 12.86 8.40
C ARG A 94 -34.33 13.35 7.09
N ALA A 95 -35.17 13.64 6.10
CA ALA A 95 -34.75 14.18 4.81
C ALA A 95 -33.93 15.48 4.94
N SER A 96 -34.27 16.33 5.92
CA SER A 96 -33.53 17.57 6.17
C SER A 96 -32.08 17.35 6.64
N ALA A 97 -31.73 16.18 7.18
CA ALA A 97 -30.35 15.80 7.47
C ALA A 97 -29.65 15.26 6.21
N GLU A 98 -30.35 14.43 5.42
CA GLU A 98 -29.86 13.95 4.12
C GLU A 98 -29.41 15.13 3.24
N ASP A 99 -30.23 16.18 3.12
CA ASP A 99 -29.94 17.35 2.30
C ASP A 99 -28.72 18.15 2.79
N LYS A 100 -28.51 18.25 4.12
CA LYS A 100 -27.32 18.93 4.68
C LYS A 100 -26.04 18.15 4.36
N PHE A 101 -26.06 16.82 4.46
CA PHE A 101 -24.92 15.99 4.07
C PHE A 101 -24.67 16.03 2.56
N ARG A 102 -25.72 16.04 1.73
CA ARG A 102 -25.60 16.23 0.27
C ARG A 102 -24.94 17.57 -0.05
N ALA A 103 -25.40 18.66 0.58
CA ALA A 103 -24.83 19.99 0.41
C ALA A 103 -23.34 20.04 0.83
N PHE A 104 -22.99 19.41 1.94
CA PHE A 104 -21.60 19.32 2.40
C PHE A 104 -20.72 18.52 1.45
N LEU A 105 -21.12 17.32 1.04
CA LEU A 105 -20.32 16.48 0.15
C LEU A 105 -20.13 17.14 -1.22
N ARG A 106 -21.17 17.82 -1.72
CA ARG A 106 -21.06 18.66 -2.91
C ARG A 106 -20.10 19.81 -2.72
N HIS A 107 -20.15 20.50 -1.58
CA HIS A 107 -19.22 21.57 -1.24
C HIS A 107 -17.78 21.04 -1.19
N TYR A 108 -17.54 19.93 -0.49
CA TYR A 108 -16.23 19.26 -0.42
C TYR A 108 -15.62 18.99 -1.79
N VAL A 109 -16.41 18.47 -2.74
CA VAL A 109 -15.95 18.27 -4.12
C VAL A 109 -15.66 19.61 -4.80
N LYS A 110 -16.58 20.58 -4.74
CA LYS A 110 -16.44 21.88 -5.40
C LYS A 110 -15.28 22.73 -4.87
N THR A 111 -14.94 22.61 -3.60
CA THR A 111 -13.85 23.36 -2.96
C THR A 111 -12.53 22.60 -2.95
N SER A 112 -12.49 21.36 -3.46
CA SER A 112 -11.25 20.59 -3.61
C SER A 112 -10.34 21.10 -4.73
N VAL A 113 -10.48 22.36 -5.14
CA VAL A 113 -9.73 22.97 -6.24
C VAL A 113 -8.48 23.63 -5.68
N GLN A 114 -7.33 23.30 -6.26
CA GLN A 114 -6.04 23.87 -5.91
C GLN A 114 -5.41 24.54 -7.13
N LEU A 115 -4.81 25.70 -6.90
CA LEU A 115 -3.99 26.36 -7.91
C LEU A 115 -2.66 25.63 -8.04
N ARG A 116 -2.34 25.11 -9.22
CA ARG A 116 -1.12 24.34 -9.48
C ARG A 116 -0.30 24.96 -10.61
N PRO A 117 1.05 24.93 -10.53
CA PRO A 117 1.88 25.36 -11.65
C PRO A 117 1.55 24.55 -12.89
N SER A 118 1.42 25.19 -14.05
CA SER A 118 1.15 24.58 -15.35
C SER A 118 2.21 25.01 -16.36
N LEU A 119 2.43 24.22 -17.41
CA LEU A 119 3.40 24.53 -18.48
C LEU A 119 2.96 25.69 -19.39
N GLY A 120 1.66 26.03 -19.40
CA GLY A 120 1.09 27.03 -20.30
C GLY A 120 1.51 28.46 -19.95
N PRO A 121 1.20 29.43 -20.83
CA PRO A 121 1.49 30.84 -20.62
C PRO A 121 0.83 31.41 -19.36
N GLU A 122 -0.24 30.75 -18.89
CA GLU A 122 -1.03 31.18 -17.73
C GLU A 122 -0.32 30.87 -16.40
N GLU A 123 0.78 30.11 -16.48
CA GLU A 123 1.66 29.68 -15.39
C GLU A 123 1.02 28.80 -14.32
N TYR A 124 -0.26 28.96 -14.06
CA TYR A 124 -1.04 28.19 -13.11
C TYR A 124 -2.39 27.80 -13.70
N GLU A 125 -2.91 26.68 -13.22
CA GLU A 125 -4.26 26.23 -13.53
C GLU A 125 -4.97 25.77 -12.25
N TRP A 126 -6.29 25.93 -12.23
CA TRP A 126 -7.13 25.45 -11.14
C TRP A 126 -7.46 23.97 -11.38
N VAL A 127 -6.94 23.08 -10.54
CA VAL A 127 -7.14 21.63 -10.64
C VAL A 127 -7.99 21.14 -9.48
N ARG A 128 -9.07 20.42 -9.78
CA ARG A 128 -9.89 19.74 -8.76
C ARG A 128 -9.25 18.43 -8.34
N ASP A 129 -9.00 18.25 -7.05
CA ASP A 129 -8.38 17.05 -6.49
C ASP A 129 -9.34 15.87 -6.29
N VAL A 130 -10.63 16.16 -6.09
CA VAL A 130 -11.66 15.12 -5.98
C VAL A 130 -12.38 15.00 -7.32
N ASP A 131 -12.02 13.97 -8.08
CA ASP A 131 -12.51 13.70 -9.44
C ASP A 131 -13.24 12.35 -9.57
N SER A 132 -13.35 11.57 -8.48
CA SER A 132 -13.97 10.24 -8.49
C SER A 132 -15.04 10.08 -7.41
N ALA A 133 -16.14 9.41 -7.77
CA ALA A 133 -17.22 9.08 -6.85
C ALA A 133 -16.77 8.11 -5.73
N ILE A 134 -15.77 7.27 -5.99
CA ILE A 134 -15.19 6.36 -4.99
C ILE A 134 -14.55 7.18 -3.86
N THR A 135 -13.80 8.24 -4.19
CA THR A 135 -13.16 9.11 -3.20
C THR A 135 -14.19 9.78 -2.29
N VAL A 136 -15.29 10.28 -2.85
CA VAL A 136 -16.39 10.88 -2.07
C VAL A 136 -17.09 9.83 -1.20
N THR A 137 -17.28 8.62 -1.72
CA THR A 137 -17.90 7.51 -0.99
C THR A 137 -17.06 7.07 0.21
N GLU A 138 -15.74 6.94 0.06
CA GLU A 138 -14.83 6.62 1.16
C GLU A 138 -14.74 7.75 2.20
N PHE A 139 -14.80 9.00 1.75
CA PHE A 139 -14.89 10.16 2.66
C PHE A 139 -16.20 10.14 3.46
N TRP A 140 -17.34 9.86 2.80
CA TRP A 140 -18.64 9.70 3.43
C TRP A 140 -18.64 8.57 4.46
N LYS A 141 -18.08 7.41 4.11
CA LYS A 141 -17.89 6.26 5.00
C LYS A 141 -17.05 6.61 6.22
N ALA A 142 -15.96 7.35 6.05
CA ALA A 142 -15.13 7.79 7.16
C ALA A 142 -15.90 8.70 8.12
N LEU A 143 -16.67 9.66 7.59
CA LEU A 143 -17.49 10.57 8.40
C LEU A 143 -18.58 9.83 9.18
N VAL A 144 -19.33 8.94 8.51
CA VAL A 144 -20.36 8.11 9.15
C VAL A 144 -19.79 7.31 10.33
N ARG A 145 -18.61 6.70 10.13
CA ARG A 145 -17.94 5.91 11.17
C ARG A 145 -17.46 6.77 12.33
N GLU A 146 -17.01 8.00 12.07
CA GLU A 146 -16.61 8.93 13.14
C GLU A 146 -17.79 9.36 14.00
N PHE A 147 -18.96 9.62 13.40
CA PHE A 147 -20.18 9.89 14.16
C PHE A 147 -20.62 8.70 15.00
N ASP A 148 -20.65 7.51 14.40
CA ASP A 148 -21.15 6.29 15.04
C ASP A 148 -20.28 5.84 16.22
N CYS A 149 -18.95 5.91 16.07
CA CYS A 149 -17.98 5.49 17.09
C CYS A 149 -17.65 6.58 18.12
N GLY A 150 -17.87 7.87 17.80
CA GLY A 150 -17.57 8.97 18.72
C GLY A 150 -18.81 9.47 19.44
N PHE A 151 -19.49 10.44 18.83
CA PHE A 151 -20.63 11.13 19.45
C PHE A 151 -21.82 10.19 19.70
N LEU A 152 -22.23 9.38 18.73
CA LEU A 152 -23.40 8.51 18.88
C LEU A 152 -23.16 7.39 19.90
N GLN A 153 -21.92 6.90 20.02
CA GLN A 153 -21.56 5.99 21.09
C GLN A 153 -21.81 6.62 22.47
N THR A 154 -21.39 7.88 22.65
CA THR A 154 -21.64 8.61 23.89
C THR A 154 -23.15 8.74 24.15
N LYS A 155 -23.95 9.00 23.11
CA LYS A 155 -25.41 9.04 23.20
C LYS A 155 -26.03 7.69 23.59
N ARG A 156 -25.57 6.58 23.02
CA ARG A 156 -26.02 5.22 23.40
C ARG A 156 -25.76 4.92 24.88
N ARG A 157 -24.66 5.45 25.45
CA ARG A 157 -24.35 5.31 26.87
C ARG A 157 -25.22 6.18 27.77
N GLN A 158 -25.56 7.38 27.31
CA GLN A 158 -26.41 8.32 28.05
C GLN A 158 -27.90 7.93 28.02
N GLU A 159 -28.36 7.31 26.91
CA GLU A 159 -29.75 6.92 26.68
C GLU A 159 -29.84 5.46 26.19
N PRO A 160 -29.54 4.45 27.05
CA PRO A 160 -29.43 3.04 26.66
C PRO A 160 -30.71 2.46 26.02
N GLU A 161 -31.88 2.90 26.48
CA GLU A 161 -33.18 2.49 25.95
C GLU A 161 -33.42 2.92 24.49
N LYS A 162 -32.69 3.95 24.01
CA LYS A 162 -32.71 4.42 22.63
C LYS A 162 -31.48 3.99 21.83
N ALA A 163 -30.64 3.10 22.37
CA ALA A 163 -29.35 2.79 21.75
C ALA A 163 -29.47 2.30 20.29
N SER A 164 -30.54 1.57 19.95
CA SER A 164 -30.82 1.12 18.58
C SER A 164 -31.15 2.25 17.60
N LEU A 165 -31.66 3.39 18.11
CA LEU A 165 -31.95 4.59 17.33
C LEU A 165 -30.71 5.46 17.11
N TYR A 166 -29.65 5.28 17.90
CA TYR A 166 -28.40 6.05 17.79
C TYR A 166 -27.29 5.20 17.16
N SER A 167 -27.53 4.68 15.96
CA SER A 167 -26.50 3.95 15.20
C SER A 167 -26.55 4.30 13.73
N LEU A 168 -25.37 4.52 13.15
CA LEU A 168 -25.22 4.70 11.71
C LEU A 168 -24.35 3.57 11.14
N LYS A 169 -24.91 2.86 10.16
CA LYS A 169 -24.21 1.78 9.47
C LYS A 169 -24.00 2.14 8.00
N PHE A 170 -22.74 2.08 7.59
CA PHE A 170 -22.38 2.18 6.19
C PHE A 170 -22.39 0.79 5.54
N CYS A 171 -23.12 0.64 4.43
CA CYS A 171 -23.14 -0.56 3.61
C CYS A 171 -22.61 -0.24 2.21
N ASP A 172 -21.58 -0.97 1.76
CA ASP A 172 -20.97 -0.82 0.43
C ASP A 172 -21.84 -1.44 -0.70
N THR A 173 -23.01 -2.01 -0.37
CA THR A 173 -23.88 -2.77 -1.28
C THR A 173 -24.76 -1.88 -2.16
N SER A 174 -25.19 -2.42 -3.31
CA SER A 174 -26.19 -1.79 -4.18
C SER A 174 -27.57 -1.75 -3.52
N GLN A 175 -27.87 -2.71 -2.64
CA GLN A 175 -29.11 -2.80 -1.87
C GLN A 175 -28.88 -2.33 -0.43
N GLY A 176 -29.74 -1.44 0.06
CA GLY A 176 -29.69 -0.92 1.42
C GLY A 176 -30.89 -0.04 1.71
N ALA A 177 -31.01 0.40 2.95
CA ALA A 177 -32.10 1.23 3.43
C ALA A 177 -31.59 2.33 4.36
N GLY A 178 -32.39 3.37 4.55
CA GLY A 178 -32.11 4.49 5.44
C GLY A 178 -31.25 5.61 4.83
N SER A 179 -31.11 6.70 5.56
CA SER A 179 -30.50 7.94 5.06
C SER A 179 -29.04 7.80 4.66
N VAL A 180 -28.25 6.98 5.37
CA VAL A 180 -26.85 6.74 4.98
C VAL A 180 -26.74 6.13 3.60
N TRP A 181 -27.59 5.14 3.31
CA TRP A 181 -27.62 4.49 2.01
C TRP A 181 -28.16 5.42 0.92
N LYS A 182 -29.20 6.23 1.20
CA LYS A 182 -29.72 7.21 0.24
C LYS A 182 -28.68 8.24 -0.16
N VAL A 183 -27.90 8.77 0.80
CA VAL A 183 -26.77 9.67 0.50
C VAL A 183 -25.72 8.94 -0.33
N SER A 184 -25.36 7.70 0.00
CA SER A 184 -24.44 6.88 -0.80
C SER A 184 -24.94 6.63 -2.22
N LYS A 185 -26.25 6.41 -2.41
CA LYS A 185 -26.88 6.28 -3.73
C LYS A 185 -26.77 7.59 -4.52
N TRP A 186 -27.15 8.71 -3.90
CA TRP A 186 -27.05 10.04 -4.51
C TRP A 186 -25.61 10.41 -4.91
N ILE A 187 -24.59 10.01 -4.13
CA ILE A 187 -23.18 10.21 -4.50
C ILE A 187 -22.85 9.49 -5.82
N ARG A 188 -23.29 8.24 -5.97
CA ARG A 188 -22.98 7.37 -7.12
C ARG A 188 -23.72 7.79 -8.39
N GLU A 189 -24.94 8.25 -8.23
CA GLU A 189 -25.85 8.61 -9.32
C GLU A 189 -25.73 10.12 -9.61
N ASP A 190 -26.47 10.93 -8.86
CA ASP A 190 -26.69 12.35 -9.15
C ASP A 190 -25.43 13.22 -8.99
N LEU A 191 -24.70 13.10 -7.87
CA LEU A 191 -23.52 13.95 -7.62
C LEU A 191 -22.42 13.67 -8.65
N ALA A 192 -22.24 12.39 -8.99
CA ALA A 192 -21.26 11.98 -9.98
C ALA A 192 -21.59 12.53 -11.37
N GLU A 193 -22.87 12.58 -11.73
CA GLU A 193 -23.32 13.22 -12.97
C GLU A 193 -23.15 14.74 -12.92
N GLU A 194 -23.67 15.38 -11.86
CA GLU A 194 -23.65 16.83 -11.70
C GLU A 194 -22.24 17.42 -11.78
N LEU A 195 -21.26 16.76 -11.15
CA LEU A 195 -19.89 17.27 -11.05
C LEU A 195 -18.91 16.55 -11.99
N GLY A 196 -19.39 15.64 -12.85
CA GLY A 196 -18.56 14.88 -13.77
C GLY A 196 -17.51 14.02 -13.06
N LEU A 197 -17.91 13.32 -11.99
CA LEU A 197 -17.01 12.42 -11.26
C LEU A 197 -16.90 11.08 -11.97
N SER A 198 -15.68 10.55 -12.04
CA SER A 198 -15.45 9.21 -12.54
C SER A 198 -16.09 8.17 -11.63
N ARG A 199 -16.91 7.29 -12.23
CA ARG A 199 -17.48 6.10 -11.59
C ARG A 199 -16.60 4.86 -11.74
N GLY A 200 -15.64 4.92 -12.68
CA GLY A 200 -14.73 3.83 -12.97
C GLY A 200 -13.53 3.80 -12.02
N GLN A 201 -12.85 2.65 -11.97
CA GLN A 201 -11.57 2.56 -11.30
C GLN A 201 -10.54 3.42 -12.05
N MET A 202 -9.94 4.40 -11.36
CA MET A 202 -8.98 5.37 -11.95
C MET A 202 -7.62 4.77 -12.33
N PHE A 203 -7.44 3.45 -12.18
CA PHE A 203 -6.23 2.76 -12.58
C PHE A 203 -6.53 1.32 -12.95
N ARG A 204 -5.80 0.79 -13.93
CA ARG A 204 -5.85 -0.63 -14.27
C ARG A 204 -4.96 -1.42 -13.32
N LYS A 205 -5.50 -2.50 -12.76
CA LYS A 205 -4.71 -3.51 -12.04
C LYS A 205 -3.97 -4.36 -13.07
N GLN A 206 -2.80 -3.88 -13.47
CA GLN A 206 -1.89 -4.64 -14.31
C GLN A 206 -1.04 -5.56 -13.43
N GLU A 207 -0.65 -6.70 -13.97
CA GLU A 207 0.32 -7.57 -13.33
C GLU A 207 1.74 -7.20 -13.72
N VAL A 208 2.68 -7.39 -12.79
CA VAL A 208 4.13 -7.36 -13.05
C VAL A 208 4.63 -8.80 -13.00
N THR A 209 5.05 -9.32 -14.15
CA THR A 209 5.56 -10.68 -14.34
C THR A 209 6.93 -10.88 -13.69
N GLY A 210 7.46 -12.10 -13.66
CA GLY A 210 8.81 -12.35 -13.15
C GLY A 210 9.89 -11.63 -13.98
N GLU A 211 9.72 -11.60 -15.29
CA GLU A 211 10.61 -10.88 -16.22
C GLU A 211 10.62 -9.37 -15.96
N ASP A 212 9.44 -8.80 -15.71
CA ASP A 212 9.32 -7.39 -15.34
C ASP A 212 10.08 -7.08 -14.04
N VAL A 213 9.98 -7.95 -13.04
CA VAL A 213 10.72 -7.80 -11.77
C VAL A 213 12.23 -7.79 -12.03
N LEU A 214 12.73 -8.72 -12.83
CA LEU A 214 14.15 -8.78 -13.18
C LEU A 214 14.59 -7.52 -13.93
N ALA A 215 13.79 -7.02 -14.89
CA ALA A 215 14.10 -5.79 -15.60
C ALA A 215 14.20 -4.57 -14.68
N ILE A 216 13.27 -4.42 -13.72
CA ILE A 216 13.31 -3.34 -12.72
C ILE A 216 14.55 -3.45 -11.84
N LEU A 217 14.84 -4.64 -11.32
CA LEU A 217 15.99 -4.87 -10.44
C LEU A 217 17.31 -4.66 -11.17
N SER A 218 17.42 -5.11 -12.42
CA SER A 218 18.58 -4.82 -13.27
C SER A 218 18.81 -3.32 -13.43
N VAL A 219 17.77 -2.55 -13.70
CA VAL A 219 17.88 -1.08 -13.80
C VAL A 219 18.22 -0.43 -12.47
N LEU A 220 17.66 -0.90 -11.35
CA LEU A 220 17.96 -0.40 -10.01
C LEU A 220 19.46 -0.44 -9.69
N TRP A 221 20.17 -1.46 -10.17
CA TRP A 221 21.60 -1.62 -9.97
C TRP A 221 22.45 -1.02 -11.10
N ALA A 222 22.08 -1.21 -12.35
CA ALA A 222 22.87 -0.82 -13.51
C ALA A 222 22.79 0.68 -13.86
N ARG A 223 21.79 1.41 -13.34
CA ARG A 223 21.54 2.83 -13.68
C ARG A 223 21.58 3.77 -12.47
N PRO A 224 22.71 3.84 -11.72
CA PRO A 224 22.84 4.77 -10.60
C PRO A 224 22.73 6.25 -11.01
N ASP A 225 23.05 6.56 -12.27
CA ASP A 225 22.94 7.88 -12.88
C ASP A 225 21.48 8.38 -12.96
N VAL A 226 20.52 7.47 -13.11
CA VAL A 226 19.08 7.79 -13.20
C VAL A 226 18.34 7.47 -11.92
N VAL A 227 18.68 6.36 -11.26
CA VAL A 227 18.03 5.89 -10.04
C VAL A 227 18.85 6.37 -8.83
N THR A 228 18.68 7.65 -8.50
CA THR A 228 19.38 8.30 -7.38
C THR A 228 18.77 7.89 -6.03
N CYS A 229 19.50 7.07 -5.29
CA CYS A 229 19.16 6.63 -3.94
C CYS A 229 20.42 6.25 -3.16
N GLN A 230 20.33 6.26 -1.83
CA GLN A 230 21.40 5.81 -0.96
C GLN A 230 21.61 4.29 -1.10
N PRO A 231 22.82 3.75 -0.84
CA PRO A 231 23.08 2.32 -0.95
C PRO A 231 22.11 1.45 -0.12
N THR A 232 21.73 1.90 1.08
CA THR A 232 20.76 1.21 1.94
C THR A 232 19.35 1.25 1.38
N GLU A 233 18.93 2.38 0.81
CA GLU A 233 17.64 2.50 0.12
C GLU A 233 17.57 1.57 -1.09
N ARG A 234 18.68 1.42 -1.82
CA ARG A 234 18.79 0.53 -2.97
C ARG A 234 18.64 -0.93 -2.57
N LEU A 235 19.41 -1.37 -1.59
CA LEU A 235 19.34 -2.73 -1.04
C LEU A 235 17.95 -3.04 -0.48
N THR A 236 17.37 -2.10 0.27
CA THR A 236 16.02 -2.25 0.84
C THR A 236 14.94 -2.30 -0.24
N SER A 237 15.02 -1.43 -1.24
CA SER A 237 14.08 -1.46 -2.38
C SER A 237 14.14 -2.79 -3.12
N HIS A 238 15.35 -3.31 -3.34
CA HIS A 238 15.57 -4.63 -3.94
C HIS A 238 14.86 -5.72 -3.12
N ALA A 239 15.12 -5.79 -1.81
CA ALA A 239 14.50 -6.79 -0.94
C ALA A 239 12.97 -6.69 -0.92
N MET A 240 12.43 -5.47 -0.80
CA MET A 240 10.98 -5.24 -0.81
C MET A 240 10.33 -5.67 -2.14
N ILE A 241 10.97 -5.39 -3.27
CA ILE A 241 10.49 -5.79 -4.61
C ILE A 241 10.47 -7.31 -4.74
N LEU A 242 11.51 -8.00 -4.29
CA LEU A 242 11.56 -9.47 -4.33
C LEU A 242 10.51 -10.09 -3.42
N LEU A 243 10.45 -9.69 -2.15
CA LEU A 243 9.49 -10.23 -1.18
C LEU A 243 8.04 -9.98 -1.62
N ALA A 244 7.74 -8.79 -2.13
CA ALA A 244 6.41 -8.47 -2.68
C ALA A 244 6.08 -9.31 -3.91
N SER A 245 7.07 -9.61 -4.76
CA SER A 245 6.89 -10.39 -5.97
C SER A 245 6.79 -11.90 -5.71
N MET A 246 7.45 -12.41 -4.67
CA MET A 246 7.46 -13.82 -4.28
C MET A 246 6.18 -14.22 -3.53
N GLY A 247 5.89 -13.53 -2.42
CA GLY A 247 4.76 -13.89 -1.54
C GLY A 247 3.50 -13.06 -1.79
N ALA A 248 3.51 -12.18 -2.79
CA ALA A 248 2.46 -11.19 -2.99
C ALA A 248 2.21 -10.34 -1.73
N PHE A 249 3.20 -10.13 -0.87
CA PHE A 249 3.00 -9.47 0.43
C PHE A 249 2.61 -8.00 0.28
N ARG A 250 1.91 -7.45 1.28
CA ARG A 250 1.58 -6.01 1.29
C ARG A 250 2.86 -5.24 1.55
N LEU A 251 3.13 -4.20 0.76
CA LEU A 251 4.33 -3.37 0.94
C LEU A 251 4.42 -2.75 2.35
N GLY A 252 3.28 -2.50 3.01
CA GLY A 252 3.27 -2.07 4.40
C GLY A 252 3.83 -3.11 5.38
N ALA A 253 3.60 -4.41 5.14
CA ALA A 253 4.17 -5.49 5.95
C ALA A 253 5.68 -5.69 5.71
N LEU A 254 6.20 -5.18 4.58
CA LEU A 254 7.61 -5.26 4.21
C LEU A 254 8.41 -4.00 4.55
N SER A 255 7.73 -2.92 4.96
CA SER A 255 8.35 -1.60 5.13
C SER A 255 9.32 -1.51 6.29
N ARG A 256 9.23 -2.46 7.23
CA ARG A 256 10.08 -2.55 8.42
C ARG A 256 10.20 -4.01 8.87
N ILE A 257 11.18 -4.74 8.34
CA ILE A 257 11.49 -6.10 8.75
C ILE A 257 12.67 -6.05 9.72
N GLN A 258 12.47 -6.53 10.95
CA GLN A 258 13.46 -6.51 12.04
C GLN A 258 14.29 -7.80 12.09
N TYR A 259 15.45 -7.76 12.77
CA TYR A 259 16.32 -8.94 12.91
C TYR A 259 15.62 -10.11 13.62
N HIS A 260 14.80 -9.87 14.64
CA HIS A 260 14.04 -10.95 15.30
C HIS A 260 13.06 -11.69 14.36
N GLN A 261 12.69 -11.09 13.22
CA GLN A 261 11.82 -11.71 12.23
C GLN A 261 12.57 -12.61 11.24
N VAL A 262 13.90 -12.67 11.32
CA VAL A 262 14.72 -13.49 10.45
C VAL A 262 15.57 -14.42 11.32
N GLU A 263 15.54 -15.71 11.06
CA GLU A 263 16.43 -16.67 11.68
C GLU A 263 17.43 -17.16 10.64
N LEU A 264 18.71 -17.30 11.00
CA LEU A 264 19.72 -17.89 10.13
C LEU A 264 20.21 -19.21 10.73
N ALA A 265 20.50 -20.18 9.86
CA ALA A 265 21.08 -21.45 10.27
C ALA A 265 21.96 -22.05 9.19
N ILE A 266 23.00 -22.76 9.61
CA ILE A 266 23.74 -23.68 8.75
C ILE A 266 23.08 -25.05 8.88
N VAL A 267 22.72 -25.66 7.76
CA VAL A 267 21.98 -26.92 7.70
C VAL A 267 22.73 -27.90 6.81
N ALA A 268 22.77 -29.18 7.21
CA ALA A 268 23.27 -30.25 6.37
C ALA A 268 22.25 -30.55 5.25
N ASP A 269 22.69 -30.47 4.00
CA ASP A 269 21.91 -30.87 2.84
C ASP A 269 21.74 -32.40 2.86
N PRO A 270 20.50 -32.92 2.92
CA PRO A 270 20.27 -34.35 3.06
C PRO A 270 20.68 -35.16 1.83
N VAL A 271 20.86 -34.52 0.66
CA VAL A 271 21.17 -35.19 -0.60
C VAL A 271 22.68 -35.31 -0.82
N ASN A 272 23.40 -34.19 -0.71
CA ASN A 272 24.84 -34.13 -1.05
C ASN A 272 25.76 -34.00 0.18
N LYS A 273 25.20 -34.00 1.41
CA LYS A 273 25.92 -33.82 2.69
C LYS A 273 26.76 -32.54 2.78
N SER A 274 26.56 -31.59 1.88
CA SER A 274 27.17 -30.26 1.97
C SER A 274 26.43 -29.39 2.99
N THR A 275 27.11 -28.36 3.50
CA THR A 275 26.47 -27.38 4.40
C THR A 275 25.86 -26.23 3.60
N ARG A 276 24.65 -25.82 3.96
CA ARG A 276 23.93 -24.70 3.35
C ARG A 276 23.56 -23.67 4.40
N LEU A 277 23.77 -22.39 4.10
CA LEU A 277 23.14 -21.31 4.87
C LEU A 277 21.69 -21.18 4.43
N VAL A 278 20.78 -21.22 5.40
CA VAL A 278 19.35 -21.04 5.24
C VAL A 278 18.92 -19.88 6.11
N GLY A 279 18.07 -19.00 5.56
CA GLY A 279 17.38 -17.98 6.33
C GLY A 279 15.88 -18.23 6.37
N THR A 280 15.25 -18.15 7.54
CA THR A 280 13.80 -18.22 7.68
C THR A 280 13.28 -16.82 7.93
N VAL A 281 12.47 -16.31 7.01
CA VAL A 281 11.90 -14.95 7.06
C VAL A 281 10.45 -15.04 7.54
N THR A 282 10.10 -14.25 8.55
CA THR A 282 8.74 -14.18 9.11
C THR A 282 8.09 -12.84 8.76
N ILE A 283 7.03 -12.87 7.97
CA ILE A 283 6.23 -11.70 7.60
C ILE A 283 4.99 -11.66 8.47
N VAL A 284 4.82 -10.56 9.22
CA VAL A 284 3.62 -10.32 10.03
C VAL A 284 2.58 -9.60 9.18
N HIS A 285 1.35 -10.13 9.16
CA HIS A 285 0.26 -9.55 8.38
C HIS A 285 -0.23 -8.24 9.01
N ASN A 286 -0.32 -7.18 8.20
CA ASN A 286 -0.57 -5.82 8.70
C ASN A 286 -2.06 -5.43 8.76
N LYS A 287 -2.98 -6.36 8.43
CA LYS A 287 -4.43 -6.18 8.51
C LYS A 287 -5.09 -6.86 9.71
N VAL A 288 -4.30 -7.46 10.60
CA VAL A 288 -4.83 -8.13 11.79
C VAL A 288 -5.32 -7.08 12.79
N ASP A 289 -6.50 -7.32 13.36
CA ASP A 289 -7.05 -6.49 14.43
C ASP A 289 -6.16 -6.62 15.66
N LYS A 290 -5.64 -5.49 16.17
CA LYS A 290 -4.69 -5.47 17.30
C LYS A 290 -5.24 -6.18 18.54
N ASN A 291 -6.57 -6.22 18.70
CA ASN A 291 -7.24 -6.81 19.86
C ASN A 291 -8.06 -8.06 19.52
N ALA A 292 -7.97 -8.59 18.29
CA ALA A 292 -8.63 -9.86 18.01
C ALA A 292 -8.00 -10.96 18.86
N LEU A 293 -8.86 -11.78 19.46
CA LEU A 293 -8.44 -13.03 20.08
C LEU A 293 -7.77 -13.88 19.00
N LYS A 294 -6.46 -14.09 19.13
CA LYS A 294 -5.69 -14.93 18.22
C LYS A 294 -5.99 -16.39 18.54
N ARG A 295 -6.93 -16.96 17.80
CA ARG A 295 -7.30 -18.39 17.89
C ARG A 295 -6.58 -19.24 16.84
N SER A 296 -5.86 -18.60 15.94
CA SER A 296 -5.16 -19.19 14.79
C SER A 296 -3.78 -18.56 14.61
N GLN A 297 -2.90 -19.25 13.89
CA GLN A 297 -1.53 -18.81 13.56
C GLN A 297 -1.47 -18.00 12.25
N ASP A 298 -2.60 -17.50 11.77
CA ASP A 298 -2.75 -16.77 10.50
C ASP A 298 -2.39 -15.28 10.59
N ASP A 299 -1.78 -14.85 11.69
CA ASP A 299 -1.28 -13.48 11.85
C ASP A 299 0.11 -13.27 11.23
N ARG A 300 0.78 -14.35 10.84
CA ARG A 300 2.12 -14.34 10.25
C ARG A 300 2.34 -15.52 9.31
N ILE A 301 3.34 -15.37 8.46
CA ILE A 301 3.87 -16.44 7.62
C ILE A 301 5.38 -16.50 7.72
N SER A 302 5.92 -17.70 7.92
CA SER A 302 7.35 -17.97 7.90
C SER A 302 7.71 -18.85 6.71
N PHE A 303 8.77 -18.50 6.00
CA PHE A 303 9.27 -19.29 4.87
C PHE A 303 10.79 -19.24 4.81
N SER A 304 11.40 -20.30 4.31
CA SER A 304 12.86 -20.42 4.22
C SER A 304 13.37 -20.00 2.84
N VAL A 305 14.54 -19.37 2.85
CA VAL A 305 15.30 -18.96 1.66
C VAL A 305 16.73 -19.49 1.78
N ALA A 306 17.31 -19.88 0.66
CA ALA A 306 18.72 -20.24 0.53
C ALA A 306 19.40 -19.36 -0.52
N PHE A 307 20.71 -19.49 -0.70
CA PHE A 307 21.40 -18.80 -1.78
C PHE A 307 20.87 -19.26 -3.15
N ALA A 308 20.31 -18.32 -3.90
CA ALA A 308 19.88 -18.55 -5.27
C ALA A 308 21.07 -18.42 -6.24
N PRO A 309 21.12 -19.21 -7.34
CA PRO A 309 22.18 -19.10 -8.34
C PRO A 309 22.25 -17.71 -8.99
N CYS A 310 21.12 -17.02 -9.11
CA CYS A 310 21.05 -15.65 -9.61
C CYS A 310 21.02 -14.66 -8.43
N PRO A 311 22.05 -13.80 -8.26
CA PRO A 311 22.11 -12.85 -7.15
C PRO A 311 20.96 -11.84 -7.12
N ILE A 312 20.39 -11.50 -8.30
CA ILE A 312 19.26 -10.57 -8.43
C ILE A 312 17.97 -11.11 -7.80
N VAL A 313 17.84 -12.42 -7.60
CA VAL A 313 16.65 -13.01 -6.93
C VAL A 313 16.97 -13.57 -5.55
N CYS A 314 18.18 -13.34 -5.05
CA CYS A 314 18.65 -13.93 -3.79
C CYS A 314 18.36 -13.01 -2.60
N VAL A 315 17.22 -13.21 -1.94
CA VAL A 315 16.86 -12.49 -0.70
C VAL A 315 17.88 -12.72 0.40
N LEU A 316 18.41 -13.94 0.54
CA LEU A 316 19.40 -14.28 1.57
C LEU A 316 20.68 -13.46 1.43
N SER A 317 21.16 -13.22 0.21
CA SER A 317 22.32 -12.35 -0.03
C SER A 317 22.09 -10.93 0.47
N LEU A 318 20.88 -10.39 0.33
CA LEU A 318 20.54 -9.03 0.81
C LEU A 318 20.50 -8.96 2.33
N ILE A 319 19.93 -9.99 2.98
CA ILE A 319 19.89 -10.12 4.44
C ILE A 319 21.31 -10.21 4.99
N VAL A 320 22.14 -11.13 4.47
CA VAL A 320 23.51 -11.34 4.94
C VAL A 320 24.38 -10.11 4.70
N ALA A 321 24.27 -9.46 3.54
CA ALA A 321 25.02 -8.23 3.26
C ALA A 321 24.67 -7.11 4.26
N LYS A 322 23.39 -6.98 4.63
CA LYS A 322 22.96 -6.02 5.65
C LYS A 322 23.46 -6.41 7.04
N ALA A 323 23.39 -7.70 7.40
CA ALA A 323 23.87 -8.22 8.67
C ALA A 323 25.37 -8.00 8.89
N ILE A 324 26.19 -8.22 7.85
CA ILE A 324 27.64 -7.94 7.90
C ILE A 324 27.87 -6.44 8.08
N LYS A 325 27.17 -5.61 7.30
CA LYS A 325 27.30 -4.14 7.38
C LYS A 325 26.96 -3.61 8.77
N ASP A 326 25.93 -4.16 9.40
CA ASP A 326 25.46 -3.72 10.71
C ASP A 326 26.23 -4.36 11.87
N ASP A 327 27.17 -5.26 11.61
CA ASP A 327 27.82 -6.09 12.64
C ASP A 327 26.79 -6.80 13.54
N ALA A 328 25.81 -7.45 12.89
CA ALA A 328 24.60 -7.97 13.53
C ALA A 328 24.79 -9.33 14.23
N PHE A 329 25.80 -10.09 13.83
CA PHE A 329 26.00 -11.45 14.29
C PHE A 329 26.59 -11.48 15.70
N ASP A 330 26.07 -12.36 16.56
CA ASP A 330 26.63 -12.58 17.90
C ASP A 330 28.08 -13.08 17.83
N VAL A 331 28.34 -13.98 16.87
CA VAL A 331 29.69 -14.36 16.46
C VAL A 331 30.17 -13.38 15.40
N GLY A 332 31.26 -12.66 15.64
CA GLY A 332 31.80 -11.67 14.70
C GLY A 332 32.23 -12.30 13.36
N PHE A 333 31.35 -12.26 12.37
CA PHE A 333 31.62 -12.64 10.98
C PHE A 333 31.85 -11.38 10.14
N GLU A 334 33.11 -11.15 9.76
CA GLU A 334 33.51 -9.95 9.00
C GLU A 334 33.19 -10.06 7.49
N SER A 335 32.91 -11.27 6.99
CA SER A 335 32.65 -11.51 5.57
C SER A 335 31.72 -12.70 5.34
N LEU A 336 31.19 -12.80 4.12
CA LEU A 336 30.41 -13.97 3.70
C LEU A 336 31.25 -15.25 3.76
N ASP A 337 32.51 -15.20 3.34
CA ASP A 337 33.40 -16.35 3.39
C ASP A 337 33.62 -16.81 4.83
N ALA A 338 33.77 -15.88 5.78
CA ALA A 338 33.86 -16.20 7.20
C ALA A 338 32.58 -16.86 7.71
N LEU A 339 31.41 -16.36 7.31
CA LEU A 339 30.10 -16.94 7.67
C LEU A 339 29.90 -18.35 7.10
N LEU A 340 30.45 -18.65 5.92
CA LEU A 340 30.26 -19.94 5.25
C LEU A 340 31.32 -20.99 5.61
N SER A 341 32.54 -20.57 5.94
CA SER A 341 33.67 -21.48 6.17
C SER A 341 33.97 -21.78 7.64
N ARG A 342 33.67 -20.85 8.56
CA ARG A 342 33.99 -21.01 9.99
C ARG A 342 33.01 -21.90 10.75
N PRO A 343 31.68 -21.81 10.54
CA PRO A 343 30.75 -22.67 11.28
C PRO A 343 30.95 -24.14 10.91
N THR A 344 31.04 -25.01 11.92
CA THR A 344 31.15 -26.45 11.71
C THR A 344 29.98 -27.14 12.39
N LEU A 345 29.36 -28.09 11.68
CA LEU A 345 28.19 -28.81 12.21
C LEU A 345 28.57 -29.85 13.27
N GLY A 346 29.82 -30.34 13.30
CA GLY A 346 30.28 -31.27 14.34
C GLY A 346 29.43 -32.55 14.46
N GLY A 347 28.79 -32.99 13.38
CA GLY A 347 27.86 -34.14 13.39
C GLY A 347 26.37 -33.77 13.60
N LEU A 348 26.06 -32.50 13.86
CA LEU A 348 24.69 -31.99 13.90
C LEU A 348 24.14 -31.80 12.47
N ALA A 349 22.81 -31.83 12.32
CA ALA A 349 22.16 -31.51 11.04
C ALA A 349 21.82 -30.01 10.92
N TYR A 350 21.86 -29.26 12.03
CA TYR A 350 21.39 -27.88 12.12
C TYR A 350 22.20 -27.11 13.16
N LEU A 351 22.65 -25.91 12.80
CA LEU A 351 23.36 -24.99 13.66
C LEU A 351 22.77 -23.58 13.51
N PRO A 352 22.11 -23.03 14.54
CA PRO A 352 21.57 -21.68 14.49
C PRO A 352 22.68 -20.63 14.51
N ILE A 353 22.55 -19.61 13.67
CA ILE A 353 23.39 -18.42 13.65
C ILE A 353 22.64 -17.30 14.34
N ARG A 354 23.14 -16.88 15.51
CA ARG A 354 22.45 -15.91 16.38
C ARG A 354 22.80 -14.47 16.02
N TRP A 355 21.81 -13.60 16.21
CA TRP A 355 22.00 -12.16 16.26
C TRP A 355 22.45 -11.70 17.64
N LYS A 356 23.10 -10.54 17.71
CA LYS A 356 23.29 -9.85 18.99
C LYS A 356 21.94 -9.45 19.59
N ASN A 357 21.83 -9.45 20.91
CA ASN A 357 20.55 -9.15 21.58
C ASN A 357 20.11 -7.69 21.38
N ASP A 358 21.05 -6.76 21.26
CA ASP A 358 20.79 -5.32 21.09
C ASP A 358 20.30 -4.97 19.68
N ILE A 359 20.54 -5.81 18.67
CA ILE A 359 20.13 -5.55 17.29
C ILE A 359 18.74 -6.11 16.94
N LEU A 360 18.14 -6.95 17.79
CA LEU A 360 16.90 -7.68 17.47
C LEU A 360 15.76 -6.77 16.99
N GLU A 361 15.60 -5.60 17.59
CA GLU A 361 14.57 -4.61 17.24
C GLU A 361 14.99 -3.65 16.12
N THR A 362 16.23 -3.72 15.65
CA THR A 362 16.73 -2.93 14.54
C THR A 362 16.19 -3.49 13.22
N PRO A 363 15.72 -2.63 12.29
CA PRO A 363 15.28 -3.09 10.99
C PRO A 363 16.46 -3.51 10.10
N ILE A 364 16.36 -4.72 9.53
CA ILE A 364 17.15 -5.16 8.38
C ILE A 364 16.76 -4.31 7.17
N PHE A 365 15.45 -4.20 6.94
CA PHE A 365 14.87 -3.45 5.82
C PHE A 365 13.97 -2.36 6.37
N GLU A 366 14.29 -1.10 6.06
CA GLU A 366 13.46 0.05 6.39
C GLU A 366 13.38 1.03 5.22
N LEU A 367 12.19 1.19 4.66
CA LEU A 367 11.96 2.15 3.58
C LEU A 367 10.50 2.62 3.56
N PRO A 368 10.26 3.93 3.73
CA PRO A 368 8.92 4.49 3.59
C PRO A 368 8.34 4.25 2.19
N TYR A 369 7.04 4.00 2.11
CA TYR A 369 6.35 3.71 0.84
C TYR A 369 6.52 4.79 -0.22
N HIS A 370 6.50 6.07 0.17
CA HIS A 370 6.67 7.18 -0.78
C HIS A 370 8.06 7.12 -1.44
N ARG A 371 9.09 6.74 -0.69
CA ARG A 371 10.45 6.64 -1.19
C ARG A 371 10.63 5.43 -2.10
N LEU A 372 10.06 4.28 -1.74
CA LEU A 372 9.99 3.12 -2.64
C LEU A 372 9.28 3.49 -3.95
N TRP A 373 8.18 4.24 -3.88
CA TRP A 373 7.45 4.69 -5.06
C TRP A 373 8.32 5.55 -5.98
N GLU A 374 9.10 6.48 -5.43
CA GLU A 374 10.02 7.32 -6.21
C GLU A 374 11.08 6.49 -6.92
N ILE A 375 11.74 5.58 -6.20
CA ILE A 375 12.76 4.68 -6.75
C ILE A 375 12.16 3.81 -7.86
N TRP A 376 11.00 3.19 -7.60
CA TRP A 376 10.25 2.42 -8.58
C TRP A 376 9.90 3.23 -9.84
N ARG A 377 9.41 4.47 -9.67
CA ARG A 377 9.09 5.35 -10.80
C ARG A 377 10.33 5.68 -11.60
N SER A 378 11.47 5.94 -10.95
CA SER A 378 12.74 6.15 -11.65
C SER A 378 13.17 4.92 -12.44
N CYS A 379 13.05 3.71 -11.88
CA CYS A 379 13.34 2.46 -12.60
C CYS A 379 12.44 2.27 -13.83
N THR A 380 11.11 2.38 -13.68
CA THR A 380 10.17 2.22 -14.80
C THR A 380 10.37 3.29 -15.88
N TRP A 381 10.73 4.51 -15.49
CA TRP A 381 11.10 5.54 -16.45
C TRP A 381 12.43 5.26 -17.14
N ALA A 382 13.44 4.78 -16.41
CA ALA A 382 14.75 4.38 -16.93
C ALA A 382 14.65 3.20 -17.91
N LEU A 383 13.70 2.30 -17.69
CA LEU A 383 13.34 1.25 -18.64
C LEU A 383 12.75 1.82 -19.92
N GLY A 384 11.99 2.91 -19.84
CA GLY A 384 11.29 3.49 -20.98
C GLY A 384 9.81 3.09 -21.04
N CYS A 385 9.21 2.68 -19.92
CA CYS A 385 7.81 2.24 -19.86
C CYS A 385 6.84 3.32 -20.34
N ARG A 386 6.01 3.00 -21.34
CA ARG A 386 4.92 3.87 -21.81
C ARG A 386 3.94 4.21 -20.69
N ASP A 387 3.41 3.17 -20.06
CA ASP A 387 2.42 3.23 -18.99
C ASP A 387 3.02 2.60 -17.72
N PRO A 388 3.79 3.35 -16.90
CA PRO A 388 4.50 2.77 -15.77
C PRO A 388 3.52 2.22 -14.72
N PRO A 389 3.60 0.91 -14.37
CA PRO A 389 2.71 0.33 -13.39
C PRO A 389 2.97 0.91 -11.99
N ARG A 390 1.96 0.86 -11.11
CA ARG A 390 2.14 1.19 -9.68
C ARG A 390 2.87 0.04 -8.98
N PRO A 391 3.63 0.28 -7.90
CA PRO A 391 4.30 -0.80 -7.12
C PRO A 391 3.35 -1.93 -6.69
N TYR A 392 2.07 -1.62 -6.48
CA TYR A 392 1.04 -2.62 -6.13
C TYR A 392 0.85 -3.71 -7.21
N ALA A 393 1.22 -3.44 -8.47
CA ALA A 393 1.16 -4.41 -9.57
C ALA A 393 2.05 -5.64 -9.33
N MET A 394 3.12 -5.52 -8.54
CA MET A 394 3.93 -6.67 -8.08
C MET A 394 3.08 -7.69 -7.32
N ARG A 395 2.17 -7.21 -6.48
CA ARG A 395 1.28 -8.08 -5.70
C ARG A 395 0.26 -8.78 -6.58
N VAL A 396 -0.23 -8.13 -7.63
CA VAL A 396 -1.11 -8.76 -8.64
C VAL A 396 -0.37 -9.90 -9.34
N GLY A 397 0.83 -9.62 -9.85
CA GLY A 397 1.65 -10.64 -10.52
C GLY A 397 2.06 -11.78 -9.59
N GLY A 398 2.47 -11.47 -8.36
CA GLY A 398 2.83 -12.45 -7.32
C GLY A 398 1.66 -13.36 -6.97
N ALA A 399 0.50 -12.77 -6.68
CA ALA A 399 -0.70 -13.56 -6.35
C ALA A 399 -1.11 -14.45 -7.53
N GLY A 400 -1.03 -13.95 -8.76
CA GLY A 400 -1.29 -14.75 -9.96
C GLY A 400 -0.24 -15.82 -10.26
N ARG A 401 0.98 -15.75 -9.71
CA ARG A 401 1.99 -16.84 -9.81
C ARG A 401 1.74 -17.94 -8.77
N LEU A 402 1.21 -17.55 -7.61
CA LEU A 402 0.81 -18.50 -6.56
C LEU A 402 -0.48 -19.23 -6.93
N ASP A 403 -1.33 -18.60 -7.75
CA ASP A 403 -2.57 -19.19 -8.25
C ASP A 403 -2.29 -20.32 -9.25
N GLY A 404 -2.90 -21.48 -9.04
CA GLY A 404 -2.66 -22.71 -9.82
C GLY A 404 -1.46 -23.55 -9.37
N VAL A 405 -0.48 -22.94 -8.69
CA VAL A 405 0.65 -23.66 -8.04
C VAL A 405 0.27 -24.09 -6.62
N LEU A 406 -0.40 -23.20 -5.89
CA LEU A 406 -0.91 -23.46 -4.55
C LEU A 406 -2.42 -23.68 -4.58
N THR A 407 -2.92 -24.46 -3.62
CA THR A 407 -4.37 -24.52 -3.39
C THR A 407 -4.88 -23.14 -2.97
N PRO A 408 -6.16 -22.80 -3.25
CA PRO A 408 -6.73 -21.52 -2.83
C PRO A 408 -6.57 -21.24 -1.33
N ALA A 409 -6.63 -22.27 -0.48
CA ALA A 409 -6.43 -22.13 0.96
C ALA A 409 -5.01 -21.64 1.31
N VAL A 410 -3.98 -22.28 0.74
CA VAL A 410 -2.58 -21.91 1.02
C VAL A 410 -2.23 -20.57 0.36
N ARG A 411 -2.74 -20.31 -0.86
CA ARG A 411 -2.63 -18.99 -1.51
C ARG A 411 -3.25 -17.89 -0.64
N ASN A 412 -4.46 -18.10 -0.13
CA ASN A 412 -5.16 -17.11 0.70
C ASN A 412 -4.43 -16.82 2.01
N PHE A 413 -3.83 -17.86 2.62
CA PHE A 413 -2.95 -17.73 3.78
C PHE A 413 -1.71 -16.88 3.45
N VAL A 414 -0.96 -17.22 2.39
CA VAL A 414 0.25 -16.49 1.98
C VAL A 414 -0.04 -15.02 1.66
N VAL A 415 -1.10 -14.77 0.89
CA VAL A 415 -1.44 -13.43 0.41
C VAL A 415 -2.17 -12.60 1.48
N ASP A 416 -2.69 -13.23 2.54
CA ASP A 416 -3.54 -12.62 3.57
C ASP A 416 -4.77 -11.93 2.95
N ASN A 417 -5.60 -12.75 2.30
CA ASN A 417 -6.88 -12.36 1.70
C ASN A 417 -7.80 -13.57 1.46
N SER A 418 -9.11 -13.33 1.45
CA SER A 418 -10.10 -14.32 1.01
C SER A 418 -10.09 -14.52 -0.52
N SER A 419 -10.67 -15.63 -0.98
CA SER A 419 -10.86 -15.90 -2.43
C SER A 419 -11.67 -14.81 -3.11
N GLU A 420 -12.72 -14.30 -2.48
CA GLU A 420 -13.53 -13.20 -3.02
C GLU A 420 -12.69 -11.94 -3.28
N VAL A 421 -11.83 -11.58 -2.33
CA VAL A 421 -10.91 -10.43 -2.51
C VAL A 421 -9.92 -10.73 -3.62
N PHE A 422 -9.46 -11.98 -3.74
CA PHE A 422 -8.56 -12.39 -4.80
C PHE A 422 -9.17 -12.23 -6.18
N GLU A 423 -10.35 -12.80 -6.40
CA GLU A 423 -11.06 -12.74 -7.67
C GLU A 423 -11.36 -11.30 -8.09
N LYS A 424 -11.73 -10.42 -7.15
CA LYS A 424 -12.02 -9.01 -7.42
C LYS A 424 -10.78 -8.12 -7.58
N SER A 425 -9.61 -8.53 -7.07
CA SER A 425 -8.47 -7.62 -6.93
C SER A 425 -7.11 -8.09 -7.42
N TYR A 426 -6.92 -9.37 -7.68
CA TYR A 426 -5.63 -9.89 -8.18
C TYR A 426 -5.76 -10.70 -9.46
N LEU A 427 -6.98 -10.97 -9.95
CA LEU A 427 -7.18 -11.40 -11.33
C LEU A 427 -7.03 -10.18 -12.26
N PRO A 428 -6.03 -10.16 -13.14
CA PRO A 428 -5.89 -9.08 -14.12
C PRO A 428 -6.99 -9.18 -15.18
N ASN A 429 -7.47 -8.03 -15.68
CA ASN A 429 -8.45 -8.01 -16.78
C ASN A 429 -7.90 -8.63 -18.08
N HIS A 430 -6.56 -8.63 -18.25
CA HIS A 430 -5.94 -9.35 -19.34
C HIS A 430 -5.70 -10.78 -18.87
N PHE A 431 -6.59 -11.69 -19.27
CA PHE A 431 -6.51 -13.09 -18.92
C PHE A 431 -5.28 -13.73 -19.58
N ARG A 432 -4.49 -14.48 -18.80
CA ARG A 432 -3.25 -15.11 -19.27
C ARG A 432 -3.49 -16.27 -20.22
N GLY A 433 -4.64 -16.95 -20.10
CA GLY A 433 -4.93 -18.14 -20.89
C GLY A 433 -5.52 -17.82 -22.26
N GLN A 434 -5.39 -18.77 -23.18
CA GLN A 434 -5.99 -18.68 -24.51
C GLN A 434 -7.37 -19.36 -24.49
N LEU A 435 -8.44 -18.56 -24.50
CA LEU A 435 -9.82 -19.08 -24.52
C LEU A 435 -10.08 -20.01 -25.72
N ALA A 436 -9.45 -19.74 -26.86
CA ALA A 436 -9.56 -20.60 -28.03
C ALA A 436 -8.97 -22.00 -27.78
N THR A 437 -7.84 -22.12 -27.08
CA THR A 437 -7.24 -23.41 -26.72
C THR A 437 -8.11 -24.17 -25.73
N PHE A 438 -8.72 -23.48 -24.78
CA PHE A 438 -9.69 -24.11 -23.88
C PHE A 438 -10.95 -24.61 -24.61
N ALA A 439 -11.44 -23.86 -25.60
CA ALA A 439 -12.67 -24.20 -26.31
C ALA A 439 -12.47 -25.24 -27.44
N PHE A 440 -11.33 -25.17 -28.14
CA PHE A 440 -11.10 -25.90 -29.39
C PHE A 440 -9.83 -26.78 -29.38
N GLY A 441 -9.11 -26.83 -28.25
CA GLY A 441 -7.90 -27.64 -28.10
C GLY A 441 -6.86 -27.32 -29.17
N ALA A 442 -6.33 -28.36 -29.80
CA ALA A 442 -5.27 -28.26 -30.81
C ALA A 442 -5.64 -27.42 -32.05
N LEU A 443 -6.94 -27.26 -32.35
CA LEU A 443 -7.39 -26.44 -33.50
C LEU A 443 -7.09 -24.95 -33.32
N ALA A 444 -6.84 -24.49 -32.08
CA ALA A 444 -6.53 -23.10 -31.77
C ALA A 444 -5.05 -22.73 -31.98
N GLY A 445 -4.20 -23.70 -32.33
CA GLY A 445 -2.75 -23.53 -32.41
C GLY A 445 -2.08 -23.40 -31.03
N ASP A 446 -0.74 -23.46 -31.03
CA ASP A 446 0.08 -23.20 -29.84
C ASP A 446 0.63 -21.78 -29.86
N TYR A 447 0.00 -20.90 -29.09
CA TYR A 447 0.40 -19.49 -28.95
C TYR A 447 0.78 -19.15 -27.51
N GLU A 448 0.96 -20.13 -26.63
CA GLU A 448 1.24 -19.92 -25.21
C GLU A 448 2.41 -18.95 -24.96
N PRO A 449 3.56 -19.03 -25.68
CA PRO A 449 4.65 -18.06 -25.51
C PRO A 449 4.24 -16.62 -25.86
N LEU A 450 3.44 -16.44 -26.91
CA LEU A 450 2.95 -15.12 -27.35
C LEU A 450 2.01 -14.52 -26.29
N PHE A 451 1.04 -15.29 -25.80
CA PHE A 451 0.10 -14.81 -24.78
C PHE A 451 0.79 -14.49 -23.45
N ARG A 452 1.81 -15.27 -23.08
CA ARG A 452 2.70 -14.94 -21.94
C ARG A 452 3.40 -13.60 -22.14
N GLN A 453 3.92 -13.35 -23.35
CA GLN A 453 4.56 -12.07 -23.68
C GLN A 453 3.56 -10.89 -23.66
N LEU A 454 2.31 -11.09 -24.09
CA LEU A 454 1.25 -10.06 -24.03
C LEU A 454 0.89 -9.63 -22.59
N CYS A 455 1.15 -10.50 -21.62
CA CYS A 455 0.95 -10.21 -20.20
C CYS A 455 2.10 -9.42 -19.56
N ASN A 456 3.28 -9.37 -20.20
CA ASN A 456 4.46 -8.65 -19.72
C ASN A 456 4.17 -7.14 -19.65
N ALA A 457 4.35 -6.54 -18.47
CA ALA A 457 4.02 -5.13 -18.26
C ALA A 457 4.89 -4.18 -19.08
N PHE A 458 6.08 -4.65 -19.47
CA PHE A 458 7.10 -3.92 -20.19
C PHE A 458 7.18 -4.27 -21.67
N LEU A 459 6.22 -4.99 -22.22
CA LEU A 459 6.12 -5.23 -23.67
C LEU A 459 6.15 -3.92 -24.49
N LYS A 460 5.61 -2.83 -23.94
CA LYS A 460 5.53 -1.51 -24.59
C LYS A 460 6.68 -0.57 -24.24
N VAL A 461 7.79 -1.11 -23.73
CA VAL A 461 8.98 -0.32 -23.40
C VAL A 461 9.68 0.15 -24.67
N ASP A 462 10.20 1.38 -24.62
CA ASP A 462 11.08 1.92 -25.64
C ASP A 462 12.30 2.60 -24.98
N ALA A 463 13.49 2.06 -25.24
CA ALA A 463 14.74 2.55 -24.65
C ALA A 463 15.08 4.01 -25.05
N ASN A 464 14.48 4.50 -26.15
CA ASN A 464 14.67 5.86 -26.63
C ASN A 464 13.64 6.85 -26.07
N ALA A 465 12.68 6.39 -25.26
CA ALA A 465 11.65 7.25 -24.70
C ALA A 465 12.26 8.34 -23.79
N PRO A 466 11.83 9.62 -23.89
CA PRO A 466 12.42 10.72 -23.12
C PRO A 466 12.39 10.48 -21.60
N MET A 467 13.53 10.65 -20.93
CA MET A 467 13.68 10.33 -19.51
C MET A 467 14.07 11.51 -18.64
N THR A 468 14.64 12.57 -19.20
CA THR A 468 15.07 13.74 -18.45
C THR A 468 14.60 15.01 -19.14
N VAL A 469 14.44 16.05 -18.33
CA VAL A 469 14.32 17.43 -18.82
C VAL A 469 15.75 17.95 -18.94
N THR A 470 16.11 18.48 -20.11
CA THR A 470 17.48 18.95 -20.38
C THR A 470 17.78 20.23 -19.59
N PRO A 471 19.06 20.58 -19.38
CA PRO A 471 19.43 21.85 -18.75
C PRO A 471 18.82 23.07 -19.46
N GLU A 472 18.76 23.05 -20.79
CA GLU A 472 18.19 24.12 -21.61
C GLU A 472 16.68 24.24 -21.37
N GLU A 473 15.97 23.12 -21.29
CA GLU A 473 14.54 23.09 -20.96
C GLU A 473 14.28 23.53 -19.51
N LYS A 474 15.19 23.25 -18.58
CA LYS A 474 15.06 23.79 -17.21
C LYS A 474 15.30 25.30 -17.19
N ALA A 475 16.21 25.81 -18.02
CA ALA A 475 16.48 27.24 -18.11
C ALA A 475 15.27 28.03 -18.62
N THR A 476 14.38 27.43 -19.43
CA THR A 476 13.12 28.09 -19.83
C THR A 476 12.17 28.28 -18.65
N PHE A 477 12.22 27.43 -17.62
CA PHE A 477 11.40 27.63 -16.41
C PHE A 477 11.78 28.94 -15.70
N GLU A 478 13.08 29.27 -15.65
CA GLU A 478 13.55 30.51 -15.02
C GLU A 478 13.13 31.78 -15.79
N GLN A 479 12.57 31.63 -17.00
CA GLN A 479 12.03 32.75 -17.77
C GLN A 479 10.60 33.13 -17.38
N ARG A 480 9.93 32.30 -16.58
CA ARG A 480 8.56 32.53 -16.11
C ARG A 480 8.48 33.69 -15.14
N HIS A 481 7.36 34.40 -15.18
CA HIS A 481 7.09 35.55 -14.32
C HIS A 481 7.06 35.16 -12.85
N ASP A 482 6.41 34.05 -12.47
CA ASP A 482 6.37 33.57 -11.09
C ASP A 482 7.77 33.31 -10.48
N LEU A 483 8.65 32.63 -11.21
CA LEU A 483 10.01 32.34 -10.77
C LEU A 483 10.92 33.57 -10.80
N ARG A 484 10.73 34.49 -11.77
CA ARG A 484 11.44 35.78 -11.80
C ARG A 484 11.04 36.66 -10.63
N THR A 485 9.76 36.71 -10.29
CA THR A 485 9.24 37.46 -9.13
C THR A 485 9.83 36.93 -7.83
N ILE A 486 9.89 35.61 -7.67
CA ILE A 486 10.54 35.00 -6.51
C ILE A 486 12.03 35.35 -6.47
N SER A 487 12.72 35.26 -7.61
CA SER A 487 14.16 35.59 -7.70
C SER A 487 14.46 37.05 -7.38
N ALA A 488 13.63 37.97 -7.86
CA ALA A 488 13.74 39.39 -7.55
C ALA A 488 13.54 39.65 -6.06
N ARG A 489 12.49 39.08 -5.45
CA ARG A 489 12.23 39.22 -4.01
C ARG A 489 13.33 38.60 -3.14
N LEU A 490 13.96 37.52 -3.59
CA LEU A 490 15.12 36.93 -2.91
C LEU A 490 16.38 37.80 -2.99
N ALA A 491 16.48 38.69 -3.98
CA ALA A 491 17.58 39.64 -4.13
C ALA A 491 17.42 40.89 -3.25
N ASP A 492 16.21 41.16 -2.74
CA ASP A 492 15.96 42.26 -1.81
C ASP A 492 16.55 41.99 -0.42
N ASP A 493 16.89 43.08 0.28
CA ASP A 493 17.52 43.05 1.62
C ASP A 493 16.58 42.53 2.72
N GLY A 494 15.29 42.34 2.42
CA GLY A 494 14.32 41.69 3.30
C GLY A 494 13.83 42.56 4.46
N GLU A 495 13.92 43.88 4.33
CA GLU A 495 13.49 44.82 5.36
C GLU A 495 11.98 44.65 5.65
N GLY A 496 11.64 44.31 6.89
CA GLY A 496 10.25 44.08 7.32
C GLY A 496 9.68 42.68 7.04
N GLU A 497 10.46 41.75 6.49
CA GLU A 497 10.00 40.39 6.21
C GLU A 497 10.08 39.47 7.45
N PRO A 498 9.15 38.50 7.60
CA PRO A 498 9.12 37.60 8.74
C PRO A 498 10.26 36.57 8.72
N PRO A 499 10.74 36.07 9.87
CA PRO A 499 11.75 35.01 9.91
C PRO A 499 11.36 33.79 9.05
N GLY A 500 12.28 33.31 8.22
CA GLY A 500 12.07 32.13 7.35
C GLY A 500 11.44 32.42 5.98
N TRP A 501 11.15 33.69 5.63
CA TRP A 501 10.56 34.05 4.33
C TRP A 501 11.39 33.56 3.13
N ARG A 502 12.72 33.59 3.22
CA ARG A 502 13.61 33.09 2.16
C ARG A 502 13.47 31.59 1.95
N ASP A 503 13.38 30.81 3.03
CA ASP A 503 13.21 29.36 2.98
C ASP A 503 11.86 28.98 2.35
N GLU A 504 10.80 29.74 2.66
CA GLU A 504 9.49 29.58 2.04
C GLU A 504 9.56 29.86 0.52
N LEU A 505 10.21 30.95 0.11
CA LEU A 505 10.39 31.29 -1.29
C LEU A 505 11.23 30.24 -2.05
N HIS A 506 12.33 29.77 -1.46
CA HIS A 506 13.13 28.68 -2.02
C HIS A 506 12.31 27.40 -2.15
N SER A 507 11.50 27.06 -1.14
CA SER A 507 10.62 25.88 -1.15
C SER A 507 9.56 26.00 -2.25
N ARG A 508 8.94 27.17 -2.39
CA ARG A 508 7.95 27.46 -3.44
C ARG A 508 8.58 27.36 -4.83
N ALA A 509 9.75 27.96 -5.05
CA ALA A 509 10.45 27.87 -6.31
C ALA A 509 10.87 26.42 -6.65
N SER A 510 11.32 25.65 -5.65
CA SER A 510 11.62 24.22 -5.78
C SER A 510 10.38 23.42 -6.18
N TYR A 511 9.23 23.70 -5.55
CA TYR A 511 7.96 23.08 -5.89
C TYR A 511 7.54 23.37 -7.34
N ILE A 512 7.61 24.64 -7.78
CA ILE A 512 7.29 25.04 -9.16
C ILE A 512 8.18 24.28 -10.14
N ARG A 513 9.50 24.34 -9.98
CA ARG A 513 10.46 23.65 -10.87
C ARG A 513 10.21 22.14 -10.94
N LYS A 514 9.97 21.49 -9.80
CA LYS A 514 9.67 20.05 -9.75
C LYS A 514 8.34 19.71 -10.45
N SER A 515 7.32 20.55 -10.29
CA SER A 515 6.02 20.38 -10.95
C SER A 515 6.15 20.51 -12.47
N LEU A 516 6.80 21.58 -12.94
CA LEU A 516 7.02 21.83 -14.37
C LEU A 516 7.87 20.72 -15.00
N ALA A 517 8.96 20.31 -14.35
CA ALA A 517 9.80 19.22 -14.85
C ALA A 517 9.02 17.90 -14.99
N LYS A 518 8.14 17.59 -14.03
CA LYS A 518 7.28 16.41 -14.10
C LYS A 518 6.29 16.50 -15.27
N GLN A 519 5.63 17.64 -15.44
CA GLN A 519 4.67 17.84 -16.53
C GLN A 519 5.33 17.79 -17.89
N LEU A 520 6.46 18.49 -18.07
CA LEU A 520 7.16 18.53 -19.35
C LEU A 520 7.65 17.15 -19.75
N LYS A 521 8.15 16.37 -18.78
CA LYS A 521 8.53 14.99 -19.02
C LYS A 521 7.34 14.14 -19.50
N VAL A 522 6.16 14.29 -18.91
CA VAL A 522 4.94 13.57 -19.35
C VAL A 522 4.56 14.00 -20.77
N GLN A 523 4.48 15.30 -21.04
CA GLN A 523 4.14 15.84 -22.36
C GLN A 523 5.09 15.35 -23.46
N LYS A 524 6.41 15.41 -23.22
CA LYS A 524 7.43 14.92 -24.15
C LYS A 524 7.27 13.44 -24.45
N ARG A 525 6.96 12.63 -23.43
CA ARG A 525 6.75 11.19 -23.62
C ARG A 525 5.48 10.91 -24.41
N THR A 526 4.38 11.61 -24.13
CA THR A 526 3.13 11.48 -24.88
C THR A 526 3.37 11.74 -26.37
N LEU A 527 3.94 12.91 -26.70
CA LEU A 527 4.26 13.30 -28.08
C LEU A 527 5.23 12.32 -28.76
N TYR A 528 6.26 11.89 -28.03
CA TYR A 528 7.21 10.90 -28.52
C TYR A 528 6.50 9.60 -28.92
N PHE A 529 5.66 9.06 -28.02
CA PHE A 529 4.99 7.79 -28.22
C PHE A 529 3.91 7.84 -29.31
N GLU A 530 3.19 8.96 -29.43
CA GLU A 530 2.24 9.21 -30.53
C GLU A 530 2.95 9.24 -31.89
N ASN A 531 4.07 9.97 -31.97
CA ASN A 531 4.86 10.02 -33.20
C ASN A 531 5.47 8.66 -33.55
N MET A 532 6.06 7.97 -32.58
CA MET A 532 6.68 6.65 -32.80
C MET A 532 5.66 5.61 -33.23
N ASP A 533 4.46 5.62 -32.65
CA ASP A 533 3.37 4.73 -33.08
C ASP A 533 2.98 5.00 -34.54
N ARG A 534 2.82 6.27 -34.90
CA ARG A 534 2.49 6.65 -36.28
C ARG A 534 3.57 6.20 -37.27
N GLN A 535 4.84 6.45 -36.95
CA GLN A 535 5.96 6.06 -37.83
C GLN A 535 6.08 4.54 -37.97
N ARG A 536 5.94 3.79 -36.87
CA ARG A 536 5.94 2.32 -36.86
C ARG A 536 4.76 1.75 -37.65
N ALA A 537 3.57 2.31 -37.50
CA ALA A 537 2.39 1.91 -38.26
C ALA A 537 2.55 2.16 -39.76
N LEU A 538 3.29 3.19 -40.15
CA LEU A 538 3.66 3.49 -41.55
C LEU A 538 4.82 2.63 -42.07
N GLY A 539 5.37 1.70 -41.28
CA GLY A 539 6.53 0.89 -41.66
C GLY A 539 7.83 1.69 -41.83
N THR A 540 7.85 2.94 -41.39
CA THR A 540 9.04 3.79 -41.50
C THR A 540 10.02 3.42 -40.41
N ARG A 541 11.28 3.13 -40.76
CA ARG A 541 12.34 2.97 -39.76
C ARG A 541 12.50 4.30 -39.04
N CYS A 542 12.06 4.36 -37.78
CA CYS A 542 12.33 5.52 -36.96
C CYS A 542 13.85 5.70 -36.83
N ALA A 543 14.38 6.81 -37.31
CA ALA A 543 15.72 7.24 -36.93
C ALA A 543 15.75 7.31 -35.38
N PRO A 544 16.83 6.85 -34.73
CA PRO A 544 16.99 7.07 -33.30
C PRO A 544 16.88 8.58 -33.03
N PHE A 545 15.96 8.97 -32.15
CA PHE A 545 15.90 10.35 -31.67
C PHE A 545 17.30 10.71 -31.15
N PRO A 546 17.88 11.87 -31.52
CA PRO A 546 19.25 12.22 -31.15
C PRO A 546 19.31 12.48 -29.64
N THR A 547 19.43 11.41 -28.87
CA THR A 547 19.93 11.45 -27.50
C THR A 547 21.37 11.00 -27.60
N LYS A 548 22.31 11.90 -27.27
CA LYS A 548 23.72 11.52 -27.09
C LYS A 548 23.76 10.43 -26.02
N ARG A 549 23.83 9.17 -26.43
CA ARG A 549 24.07 8.02 -25.55
C ARG A 549 25.09 7.12 -26.20
N GLN A 550 26.28 7.09 -25.60
CA GLN A 550 27.13 5.92 -25.63
C GLN A 550 26.49 4.88 -24.72
N THR A 551 25.84 3.90 -25.33
CA THR A 551 25.51 2.65 -24.65
C THR A 551 26.70 1.71 -24.88
N PRO A 552 27.31 1.09 -23.86
CA PRO A 552 28.23 0.01 -24.12
C PRO A 552 27.45 -1.16 -24.74
N ALA A 553 28.02 -1.76 -25.78
CA ALA A 553 27.46 -2.92 -26.44
C ALA A 553 27.30 -4.05 -25.40
N ILE A 554 26.08 -4.54 -25.23
CA ILE A 554 25.88 -5.89 -24.72
C ILE A 554 26.32 -6.78 -25.88
N GLN A 555 27.55 -7.29 -25.80
CA GLN A 555 28.01 -8.31 -26.72
C GLN A 555 27.17 -9.57 -26.48
N ASP A 556 26.60 -10.02 -27.59
CA ASP A 556 25.85 -11.25 -27.75
C ASP A 556 26.85 -12.41 -27.66
N GLU A 557 27.22 -12.81 -26.44
CA GLU A 557 27.92 -14.06 -26.20
C GLU A 557 26.92 -15.13 -25.77
N SER A 558 26.62 -16.00 -26.74
CA SER A 558 26.11 -17.35 -26.62
C SER A 558 25.92 -17.89 -25.20
N TYR A 559 24.67 -18.16 -24.84
CA TYR A 559 24.33 -19.10 -23.78
C TYR A 559 24.98 -20.47 -24.06
N PRO A 560 25.75 -21.09 -23.14
CA PRO A 560 26.09 -22.49 -23.26
C PRO A 560 24.83 -23.33 -23.04
N THR A 561 24.48 -24.11 -24.05
CA THR A 561 23.48 -25.17 -23.99
C THR A 561 23.79 -26.12 -22.83
N CYS A 562 22.83 -26.27 -21.92
CA CYS A 562 22.86 -27.28 -20.87
C CYS A 562 22.87 -28.67 -21.54
N VAL A 563 23.98 -29.38 -21.41
CA VAL A 563 24.08 -30.81 -21.72
C VAL A 563 23.21 -31.57 -20.72
N GLN A 564 22.25 -32.35 -21.23
CA GLN A 564 21.49 -33.32 -20.42
C GLN A 564 22.41 -34.48 -20.03
N PRO A 565 22.39 -34.96 -18.77
CA PRO A 565 23.02 -36.22 -18.43
C PRO A 565 22.06 -37.39 -18.68
N HIS A 566 22.61 -38.43 -19.32
CA HIS A 566 22.13 -39.81 -19.23
C HIS A 566 22.31 -40.38 -17.83
#